data_AF-A0A1G5ZAT1-F1
#
_entry.id   AF-A0A1G5ZAT1-F1
#
_cell.length_a   1.000
_cell.length_b   1.000
_cell.length_c   1.000
_cell.angle_alpha   90.00
_cell.angle_beta   90.00
_cell.angle_gamma   90.00
#
_symmetry.space_group_name_H-M   'P 1'
#
loop_
_entity.id
_entity.type
_entity.pdbx_description
1 polymer ?
#
loop_
_entity_poly.entity_id
_entity_poly.type
_entity_poly.pdbx_seq_one_letter_code
_entity_poly.pdbx_strand_id
1 'polypeptide(L)'
;MRTIIFLTIFFLSILNQVFAQEYYYWAYDKKYPLELFSEKQYVVIQGNDKETIVRGLGVNEVLISEPKPIIISKTIKSSNLSSMSRKNLNWALVNNVIEKNTIQFSELIYAAPSFLVNGKEVNLSQYFYVKLKNEGDLGILEDMAIKNKVEIIGNDAYMPLWYILSCDKYSRGNALEMANYFYESGLFVSAQPDLMEDMNINCANDALFNQQWHLNNTGQAGGTVGNDIRICQAWDITTGCANVTVAVLDNGLEFNHPDFNNISPISFDTETGTAPSVVRGDHGVPVAGVIGATVNNNLGVAGVAPNVQLMSISNSLAAMPASRQNRAAGINFAWQNGADIINNSWSSSVSYQIIDDAIINATNFGRNGRGTLVIFASGNENTGLS
;
A
#
# COMPACT_ATOMS: atom_id res chain seq x y z
N MET A 1 -74.60 -43.11 -0.75
CA MET A 1 -73.92 -43.04 -2.06
C MET A 1 -72.80 -42.01 -1.90
N ARG A 2 -71.57 -42.38 -2.31
CA ARG A 2 -70.30 -41.71 -1.99
C ARG A 2 -70.06 -40.47 -2.86
N THR A 3 -69.44 -39.42 -2.29
CA THR A 3 -68.68 -38.37 -3.01
C THR A 3 -67.65 -37.80 -2.02
N ILE A 4 -66.45 -38.39 -1.86
CA ILE A 4 -65.18 -38.21 -2.60
C ILE A 4 -64.79 -36.75 -2.88
N ILE A 5 -63.68 -36.38 -2.22
CA ILE A 5 -62.88 -35.15 -2.22
C ILE A 5 -62.16 -34.95 -3.56
N PHE A 6 -62.00 -33.71 -4.03
CA PHE A 6 -60.75 -33.24 -4.66
C PHE A 6 -60.59 -31.73 -4.44
N LEU A 7 -59.62 -31.37 -3.59
CA LEU A 7 -59.14 -30.01 -3.40
C LEU A 7 -57.86 -29.88 -4.24
N THR A 8 -57.95 -29.24 -5.40
CA THR A 8 -56.78 -29.02 -6.28
C THR A 8 -56.13 -27.71 -5.89
N ILE A 9 -55.02 -27.79 -5.14
CA ILE A 9 -54.13 -26.65 -4.87
C ILE A 9 -53.22 -26.49 -6.08
N PHE A 10 -53.44 -25.45 -6.89
CA PHE A 10 -52.50 -25.01 -7.91
C PHE A 10 -51.40 -24.20 -7.22
N PHE A 11 -50.21 -24.79 -7.06
CA PHE A 11 -49.01 -24.08 -6.63
C PHE A 11 -48.34 -23.51 -7.89
N LEU A 12 -48.53 -22.21 -8.15
CA LEU A 12 -47.79 -21.49 -9.19
C LEU A 12 -46.55 -20.86 -8.53
N SER A 13 -45.43 -21.59 -8.49
CA SER A 13 -44.14 -21.05 -8.08
C SER A 13 -43.54 -20.25 -9.23
N ILE A 14 -43.71 -18.93 -9.22
CA ILE A 14 -42.95 -18.01 -10.07
C ILE A 14 -41.56 -17.87 -9.43
N LEU A 15 -40.55 -18.53 -10.01
CA LEU A 15 -39.16 -18.26 -9.68
C LEU A 15 -38.79 -16.87 -10.21
N ASN A 16 -38.63 -15.90 -9.31
CA ASN A 16 -37.85 -14.70 -9.60
C ASN A 16 -36.36 -15.08 -9.52
N GLN A 17 -35.76 -15.48 -10.65
CA GLN A 17 -34.31 -15.44 -10.79
C GLN A 17 -33.90 -13.98 -11.01
N VAL A 18 -33.48 -13.33 -9.92
CA VAL A 18 -32.69 -12.09 -10.02
C VAL A 18 -31.34 -12.52 -10.61
N PHE A 19 -31.13 -12.30 -11.90
CA PHE A 19 -29.80 -12.44 -12.50
C PHE A 19 -28.90 -11.39 -11.86
N ALA A 20 -27.84 -11.82 -11.18
CA ALA A 20 -26.77 -10.91 -10.76
C ALA A 20 -26.19 -10.24 -12.00
N GLN A 21 -25.95 -8.94 -11.95
CA GLN A 21 -25.31 -8.21 -13.04
C GLN A 21 -23.87 -8.72 -13.18
N GLU A 22 -23.56 -9.40 -14.28
CA GLU A 22 -22.21 -9.83 -14.59
C GLU A 22 -21.41 -8.65 -15.15
N TYR A 23 -20.35 -8.26 -14.46
CA TYR A 23 -19.38 -7.29 -14.96
C TYR A 23 -18.26 -8.02 -15.69
N TYR A 24 -17.91 -7.54 -16.88
CA TYR A 24 -16.85 -8.10 -17.69
C TYR A 24 -16.32 -7.06 -18.67
N TYR A 25 -15.13 -7.29 -19.20
CA TYR A 25 -14.61 -6.55 -20.35
C TYR A 25 -14.18 -7.51 -21.47
N TRP A 26 -14.13 -7.00 -22.69
CA TRP A 26 -13.62 -7.73 -23.85
C TRP A 26 -12.14 -7.48 -24.06
N ALA A 27 -11.37 -8.55 -24.24
CA ALA A 27 -10.01 -8.51 -24.76
C ALA A 27 -9.70 -9.81 -25.49
N TYR A 28 -8.89 -9.77 -26.55
CA TYR A 28 -8.52 -10.97 -27.33
C TYR A 28 -9.72 -11.84 -27.74
N ASP A 29 -10.84 -11.20 -28.09
CA ASP A 29 -12.11 -11.84 -28.43
C ASP A 29 -12.68 -12.78 -27.35
N LYS A 30 -12.37 -12.49 -26.08
CA LYS A 30 -12.88 -13.20 -24.91
C LYS A 30 -13.42 -12.22 -23.86
N LYS A 31 -14.42 -12.68 -23.11
CA LYS A 31 -14.91 -11.98 -21.92
C LYS A 31 -14.03 -12.31 -20.73
N TYR A 32 -13.55 -11.28 -20.06
CA TYR A 32 -12.83 -11.37 -18.79
C TYR A 32 -13.75 -10.88 -17.67
N PRO A 33 -14.06 -11.72 -16.66
CA PRO A 33 -14.97 -11.33 -15.59
C PRO A 33 -14.31 -10.29 -14.66
N LEU A 34 -15.15 -9.42 -14.11
CA LEU A 34 -14.80 -8.47 -13.06
C LEU A 34 -15.72 -8.72 -11.88
N GLU A 35 -15.15 -8.81 -10.68
CA GLU A 35 -15.93 -8.86 -9.45
C GLU A 35 -16.17 -7.44 -8.94
N LEU A 36 -17.40 -7.06 -8.66
CA LEU A 36 -17.72 -5.70 -8.22
C LEU A 36 -17.15 -5.44 -6.82
N PHE A 37 -16.36 -4.37 -6.67
CA PHE A 37 -15.92 -3.86 -5.38
C PHE A 37 -16.68 -2.58 -5.04
N SER A 38 -17.88 -2.74 -4.46
CA SER A 38 -18.84 -1.65 -4.26
C SER A 38 -18.43 -0.62 -3.19
N GLU A 39 -17.43 -0.94 -2.37
CA GLU A 39 -16.95 -0.05 -1.31
C GLU A 39 -16.05 1.06 -1.83
N LYS A 40 -15.62 1.01 -3.10
CA LYS A 40 -14.68 1.99 -3.66
C LYS A 40 -15.11 2.52 -5.01
N GLN A 41 -14.94 3.82 -5.20
CA GLN A 41 -15.35 4.52 -6.42
C GLN A 41 -14.25 5.43 -6.94
N TYR A 42 -14.04 5.43 -8.25
CA TYR A 42 -13.26 6.44 -8.95
C TYR A 42 -14.14 7.62 -9.30
N VAL A 43 -13.69 8.85 -9.03
CA VAL A 43 -14.43 10.08 -9.30
C VAL A 43 -13.57 11.12 -9.98
N VAL A 44 -14.16 11.87 -10.91
CA VAL A 44 -13.55 13.04 -11.56
C VAL A 44 -14.40 14.26 -11.24
N ILE A 45 -13.76 15.32 -10.78
CA ILE A 45 -14.38 16.58 -10.38
C ILE A 45 -13.70 17.74 -11.09
N GLN A 46 -14.50 18.72 -11.49
CA GLN A 46 -14.01 19.99 -12.01
C GLN A 46 -13.98 21.04 -10.89
N GLY A 47 -12.82 21.62 -10.59
CA GLY A 47 -12.68 22.66 -9.57
C GLY A 47 -11.24 23.08 -9.32
N ASN A 48 -11.05 24.32 -8.86
CA ASN A 48 -9.73 24.88 -8.55
C ASN A 48 -9.39 24.82 -7.06
N ASP A 49 -10.39 24.63 -6.22
CA ASP A 49 -10.27 24.66 -4.77
C ASP A 49 -10.32 23.23 -4.21
N LYS A 50 -9.15 22.71 -3.84
CA LYS A 50 -9.01 21.36 -3.29
C LYS A 50 -9.74 21.20 -1.96
N GLU A 51 -9.85 22.25 -1.13
CA GLU A 51 -10.56 22.17 0.16
C GLU A 51 -12.06 21.94 -0.05
N THR A 52 -12.66 22.58 -1.05
CA THR A 52 -14.07 22.37 -1.41
C THR A 52 -14.29 20.94 -1.94
N ILE A 53 -13.35 20.43 -2.76
CA ILE A 53 -13.41 19.06 -3.29
C ILE A 53 -13.27 18.04 -2.14
N VAL A 54 -12.31 18.21 -1.24
CA VAL A 54 -12.11 17.42 -0.01
C VAL A 54 -13.41 17.33 0.79
N ARG A 55 -14.03 18.49 1.04
CA ARG A 55 -15.26 18.58 1.84
C ARG A 55 -16.44 17.91 1.15
N GLY A 56 -16.57 18.06 -0.18
CA GLY A 56 -17.64 17.45 -0.96
C GLY A 56 -17.50 15.93 -1.07
N LEU A 57 -16.27 15.44 -1.25
CA LEU A 57 -15.97 14.01 -1.38
C LEU A 57 -15.91 13.28 -0.02
N GLY A 58 -15.64 13.99 1.07
CA GLY A 58 -15.35 13.38 2.36
C GLY A 58 -14.03 12.60 2.38
N VAL A 59 -13.05 13.01 1.57
CA VAL A 59 -11.73 12.37 1.47
C VAL A 59 -10.62 13.34 1.85
N ASN A 60 -9.48 12.81 2.33
CA ASN A 60 -8.30 13.61 2.61
C ASN A 60 -7.74 14.25 1.33
N GLU A 61 -7.21 15.47 1.44
CA GLU A 61 -6.65 16.23 0.30
C GLU A 61 -5.58 15.47 -0.47
N VAL A 62 -4.79 14.66 0.24
CA VAL A 62 -3.71 13.81 -0.31
C VAL A 62 -4.23 12.81 -1.35
N LEU A 63 -5.51 12.44 -1.28
CA LEU A 63 -6.14 11.48 -2.19
C LEU A 63 -6.65 12.13 -3.50
N ILE A 64 -6.49 13.45 -3.64
CA ILE A 64 -6.92 14.22 -4.82
C ILE A 64 -5.72 14.47 -5.73
N SER A 65 -5.79 13.97 -6.95
CA SER A 65 -4.74 14.08 -7.96
C SER A 65 -5.23 14.81 -9.20
N GLU A 66 -4.32 15.51 -9.88
CA GLU A 66 -4.59 16.05 -11.22
C GLU A 66 -4.35 14.96 -12.28
N PRO A 67 -5.18 14.88 -13.34
CA PRO A 67 -4.91 13.99 -14.46
C PRO A 67 -3.56 14.34 -15.11
N LYS A 68 -2.72 13.32 -15.33
CA LYS A 68 -1.47 13.50 -16.05
C LYS A 68 -1.77 13.77 -17.55
N PRO A 69 -0.94 14.56 -18.25
CA PRO A 69 -1.08 14.75 -19.69
C PRO A 69 -0.99 13.43 -20.46
N ILE A 70 -1.94 13.20 -21.36
CA ILE A 70 -1.93 12.04 -22.27
C ILE A 70 -1.11 12.40 -23.51
N ILE A 71 -0.19 11.52 -23.90
CA ILE A 71 0.65 11.71 -25.08
C ILE A 71 -0.11 11.26 -26.34
N ILE A 72 -0.71 12.22 -27.04
CA ILE A 72 -1.46 11.99 -28.29
C ILE A 72 -0.64 12.37 -29.53
N SER A 73 -0.99 11.78 -30.68
CA SER A 73 -0.38 12.13 -31.96
C SER A 73 -0.66 13.59 -32.35
N LYS A 74 0.36 14.30 -32.84
CA LYS A 74 0.25 15.70 -33.30
C LYS A 74 -0.36 15.85 -34.69
N THR A 75 -0.51 14.74 -35.42
CA THR A 75 -0.89 14.74 -36.84
C THR A 75 -2.41 14.80 -37.04
N ILE A 76 -3.19 14.31 -36.07
CA ILE A 76 -4.65 14.47 -36.05
C ILE A 76 -4.95 15.76 -35.30
N LYS A 77 -5.03 16.87 -36.04
CA LYS A 77 -5.47 18.15 -35.47
C LYS A 77 -6.88 17.99 -34.91
N SER A 78 -7.06 18.43 -33.67
CA SER A 78 -8.31 18.56 -32.92
C SER A 78 -9.34 19.53 -33.54
N SER A 79 -9.41 19.64 -34.88
CA SER A 79 -10.18 20.71 -35.53
C SER A 79 -11.68 20.47 -35.56
N ASN A 80 -12.17 19.29 -35.17
CA ASN A 80 -13.60 19.00 -34.95
C ASN A 80 -13.91 18.42 -33.57
N LEU A 81 -12.90 18.26 -32.70
CA LEU A 81 -13.08 17.81 -31.33
C LEU A 81 -13.19 19.04 -30.45
N SER A 82 -14.35 19.24 -29.83
CA SER A 82 -14.66 20.41 -29.02
C SER A 82 -13.56 20.66 -27.99
N SER A 83 -12.67 21.62 -28.29
CA SER A 83 -11.68 22.17 -27.37
C SER A 83 -12.31 23.08 -26.31
N MET A 84 -13.54 22.78 -25.90
CA MET A 84 -14.26 23.30 -24.76
C MET A 84 -14.58 22.06 -23.92
N SER A 85 -14.19 21.89 -22.66
CA SER A 85 -13.98 22.89 -21.63
C SER A 85 -13.82 22.13 -20.30
N ARG A 86 -12.66 21.54 -20.01
CA ARG A 86 -12.39 21.01 -18.66
C ARG A 86 -10.95 21.24 -18.24
N LYS A 87 -10.63 22.53 -18.03
CA LYS A 87 -9.46 22.91 -17.23
C LYS A 87 -9.76 22.58 -15.76
N ASN A 88 -8.71 22.25 -15.01
CA ASN A 88 -8.76 22.04 -13.57
C ASN A 88 -9.63 20.85 -13.18
N LEU A 89 -9.39 19.72 -13.86
CA LEU A 89 -9.90 18.44 -13.44
C LEU A 89 -9.04 17.88 -12.31
N ASN A 90 -9.71 17.25 -11.37
CA ASN A 90 -9.11 16.46 -10.32
C ASN A 90 -9.79 15.11 -10.29
N TRP A 91 -9.09 14.07 -9.84
CA TRP A 91 -9.66 12.76 -9.61
C TRP A 91 -9.25 12.24 -8.22
N ALA A 92 -10.07 11.33 -7.70
CA ALA A 92 -9.82 10.67 -6.43
C ALA A 92 -10.40 9.24 -6.43
N LEU A 93 -9.89 8.42 -5.53
CA LEU A 93 -10.55 7.19 -5.11
C LEU A 93 -11.23 7.45 -3.76
N VAL A 94 -12.51 7.10 -3.67
CA VAL A 94 -13.32 7.30 -2.47
C VAL A 94 -13.81 5.96 -1.94
N ASN A 95 -13.77 5.78 -0.61
CA ASN A 95 -14.16 4.52 0.06
C ASN A 95 -15.65 4.48 0.46
N ASN A 96 -16.46 5.36 -0.13
CA ASN A 96 -17.91 5.40 0.06
C ASN A 96 -18.56 5.70 -1.29
N VAL A 97 -19.72 5.09 -1.56
CA VAL A 97 -20.53 5.45 -2.72
C VAL A 97 -21.01 6.87 -2.54
N ILE A 98 -20.61 7.78 -3.42
CA ILE A 98 -21.10 9.15 -3.38
C ILE A 98 -22.53 9.15 -3.91
N GLU A 99 -23.50 9.20 -2.99
CA GLU A 99 -24.89 9.41 -3.34
C GLU A 99 -25.07 10.78 -4.00
N LYS A 100 -25.97 10.88 -4.98
CA LYS A 100 -26.18 12.09 -5.81
C LYS A 100 -26.47 13.40 -5.05
N ASN A 101 -26.62 13.37 -3.73
CA ASN A 101 -27.12 14.46 -2.90
C ASN A 101 -26.05 15.18 -2.04
N THR A 102 -24.79 14.72 -2.00
CA THR A 102 -23.73 15.26 -1.10
C THR A 102 -22.77 16.26 -1.77
N ILE A 103 -22.66 16.26 -3.10
CA ILE A 103 -21.82 17.18 -3.87
C ILE A 103 -22.73 18.04 -4.74
N GLN A 104 -22.40 19.31 -4.96
CA GLN A 104 -23.06 20.08 -6.02
C GLN A 104 -22.82 19.36 -7.35
N PHE A 105 -23.85 18.67 -7.85
CA PHE A 105 -23.79 17.77 -9.01
C PHE A 105 -23.25 18.46 -10.29
N SER A 106 -23.18 19.79 -10.30
CA SER A 106 -22.49 20.59 -11.32
C SER A 106 -21.00 20.27 -11.45
N GLU A 107 -20.30 19.99 -10.35
CA GLU A 107 -18.84 19.80 -10.32
C GLU A 107 -18.38 18.36 -10.53
N LEU A 108 -19.21 17.38 -10.18
CA LEU A 108 -18.95 15.97 -10.48
C LEU A 108 -19.04 15.75 -12.00
N ILE A 109 -17.95 15.26 -12.59
CA ILE A 109 -17.81 15.01 -14.02
C ILE A 109 -18.01 13.53 -14.34
N TYR A 110 -17.46 12.64 -13.52
CA TYR A 110 -17.53 11.20 -13.74
C TYR A 110 -17.45 10.46 -12.40
N ALA A 111 -18.11 9.31 -12.32
CA ALA A 111 -18.03 8.43 -11.17
C ALA A 111 -18.26 6.97 -11.61
N ALA A 112 -17.40 6.06 -11.17
CA ALA A 112 -17.46 4.65 -11.58
C ALA A 112 -17.00 3.71 -10.46
N PRO A 113 -17.58 2.50 -10.35
CA PRO A 113 -17.19 1.54 -9.32
C PRO A 113 -15.79 1.00 -9.56
N SER A 114 -15.23 0.41 -8.51
CA SER A 114 -14.01 -0.39 -8.59
C SER A 114 -14.34 -1.88 -8.69
N PHE A 115 -13.35 -2.68 -9.03
CA PHE A 115 -13.50 -4.12 -9.21
C PHE A 115 -12.35 -4.89 -8.55
N LEU A 116 -12.55 -6.19 -8.39
CA LEU A 116 -11.50 -7.15 -8.08
C LEU A 116 -11.20 -8.01 -9.31
N VAL A 117 -9.92 -8.19 -9.60
CA VAL A 117 -9.40 -9.14 -10.58
C VAL A 117 -8.38 -10.02 -9.88
N ASN A 118 -8.69 -11.31 -9.74
CA ASN A 118 -7.86 -12.27 -8.99
C ASN A 118 -7.55 -11.79 -7.56
N GLY A 119 -8.52 -11.17 -6.88
CA GLY A 119 -8.36 -10.62 -5.52
C GLY A 119 -7.61 -9.29 -5.44
N LYS A 120 -7.21 -8.70 -6.57
CA LYS A 120 -6.57 -7.38 -6.61
C LYS A 120 -7.53 -6.30 -7.03
N GLU A 121 -7.44 -5.15 -6.37
CA GLU A 121 -8.23 -3.96 -6.68
C GLU A 121 -7.82 -3.37 -8.03
N VAL A 122 -8.81 -3.14 -8.88
CA VAL A 122 -8.67 -2.38 -10.12
C VAL A 122 -9.76 -1.30 -10.19
N ASN A 123 -9.38 -0.09 -10.56
CA ASN A 123 -10.26 1.08 -10.54
C ASN A 123 -10.64 1.48 -11.96
N LEU A 124 -11.92 1.70 -12.23
CA LEU A 124 -12.38 2.07 -13.57
C LEU A 124 -12.27 3.58 -13.78
N SER A 125 -11.33 4.01 -14.63
CA SER A 125 -11.19 5.42 -14.97
C SER A 125 -12.31 5.91 -15.89
N GLN A 126 -12.30 7.19 -16.24
CA GLN A 126 -13.19 7.77 -17.24
C GLN A 126 -12.82 7.38 -18.67
N TYR A 127 -11.66 6.75 -18.88
CA TYR A 127 -11.16 6.46 -20.22
C TYR A 127 -11.51 5.05 -20.69
N PHE A 128 -11.63 4.91 -22.00
CA PHE A 128 -11.58 3.62 -22.67
C PHE A 128 -10.88 3.77 -24.02
N TYR A 129 -10.39 2.65 -24.55
CA TYR A 129 -9.57 2.60 -25.74
C TYR A 129 -10.30 1.88 -26.86
N VAL A 130 -10.22 2.41 -28.08
CA VAL A 130 -10.81 1.78 -29.27
C VAL A 130 -9.75 1.63 -30.34
N LYS A 131 -9.63 0.42 -30.89
CA LYS A 131 -8.74 0.13 -32.02
C LYS A 131 -9.53 0.06 -33.32
N LEU A 132 -9.28 0.98 -34.24
CA LEU A 132 -9.86 0.97 -35.58
C LEU A 132 -9.36 -0.24 -36.40
N LYS A 133 -10.14 -0.66 -37.41
CA LYS A 133 -9.68 -1.70 -38.36
C LYS A 133 -8.68 -1.10 -39.33
N ASN A 134 -8.90 0.14 -39.77
CA ASN A 134 -7.99 0.91 -40.59
C ASN A 134 -8.16 2.43 -40.33
N GLU A 135 -7.24 3.24 -40.83
CA GLU A 135 -7.24 4.70 -40.62
C GLU A 135 -8.49 5.40 -41.19
N GLY A 136 -9.11 4.84 -42.23
CA GLY A 136 -10.31 5.38 -42.87
C GLY A 136 -11.58 5.24 -42.02
N ASP A 137 -11.56 4.45 -40.95
CA ASP A 137 -12.72 4.22 -40.09
C ASP A 137 -12.93 5.32 -39.04
N LEU A 138 -12.13 6.40 -39.05
CA LEU A 138 -12.24 7.48 -38.06
C LEU A 138 -13.65 8.11 -38.05
N GLY A 139 -14.27 8.31 -39.20
CA GLY A 139 -15.63 8.86 -39.27
C GLY A 139 -16.68 7.99 -38.56
N ILE A 140 -16.49 6.66 -38.60
CA ILE A 140 -17.35 5.71 -37.88
C ILE A 140 -17.19 5.88 -36.36
N LEU A 141 -15.94 6.08 -35.89
CA LEU A 141 -15.66 6.36 -34.49
C LEU A 141 -16.28 7.68 -34.05
N GLU A 142 -16.15 8.74 -34.85
CA GLU A 142 -16.72 10.07 -34.57
C GLU A 142 -18.25 10.01 -34.45
N ASP A 143 -18.94 9.36 -35.40
CA ASP A 143 -20.39 9.20 -35.37
C ASP A 143 -20.85 8.43 -34.12
N MET A 144 -20.14 7.35 -33.78
CA MET A 144 -20.46 6.55 -32.61
C MET A 144 -20.16 7.30 -31.31
N ALA A 145 -19.10 8.09 -31.26
CA ALA A 145 -18.77 8.94 -30.12
C ALA A 145 -19.85 9.99 -29.87
N ILE A 146 -20.30 10.70 -30.91
CA ILE A 146 -21.39 11.69 -30.84
C ILE A 146 -22.68 11.03 -30.34
N LYS A 147 -23.07 9.90 -30.92
CA LYS A 147 -24.31 9.19 -30.56
C LYS A 147 -24.34 8.77 -29.09
N ASN A 148 -23.19 8.36 -28.56
CA ASN A 148 -23.03 7.88 -27.19
C ASN A 148 -22.58 8.95 -26.19
N LYS A 149 -22.36 10.18 -26.67
CA LYS A 149 -21.93 11.33 -25.86
C LYS A 149 -20.62 11.04 -25.11
N VAL A 150 -19.64 10.49 -25.82
CA VAL A 150 -18.27 10.29 -25.33
C VAL A 150 -17.33 11.19 -26.13
N GLU A 151 -16.28 11.69 -25.49
CA GLU A 151 -15.30 12.58 -26.12
C GLU A 151 -14.13 11.76 -26.66
N ILE A 152 -13.71 12.00 -27.91
CA ILE A 152 -12.45 11.44 -28.41
C ILE A 152 -11.33 12.39 -28.00
N ILE A 153 -10.41 11.92 -27.16
CA ILE A 153 -9.26 12.71 -26.70
C ILE A 153 -8.20 12.81 -27.80
N GLY A 154 -8.03 11.72 -28.55
CA GLY A 154 -7.07 11.61 -29.64
C GLY A 154 -6.62 10.17 -29.82
N ASN A 155 -5.67 9.96 -30.72
CA ASN A 155 -5.02 8.67 -30.90
C ASN A 155 -3.65 8.64 -30.21
N ASP A 156 -3.24 7.44 -29.82
CA ASP A 156 -1.92 7.17 -29.27
C ASP A 156 -0.82 7.61 -30.27
N ALA A 157 0.21 8.27 -29.75
CA ALA A 157 1.27 8.86 -30.57
C ALA A 157 2.10 7.83 -31.35
N TYR A 158 2.15 6.58 -30.89
CA TYR A 158 2.94 5.50 -31.47
C TYR A 158 2.09 4.38 -32.06
N MET A 159 0.81 4.33 -31.71
CA MET A 159 -0.16 3.34 -32.17
C MET A 159 -1.35 4.03 -32.85
N PRO A 160 -1.23 4.43 -34.13
CA PRO A 160 -2.15 5.39 -34.75
C PRO A 160 -3.61 4.93 -34.88
N LEU A 161 -3.86 3.61 -34.84
CA LEU A 161 -5.22 3.05 -34.87
C LEU A 161 -5.89 2.99 -33.49
N TRP A 162 -5.16 3.24 -32.40
CA TRP A 162 -5.69 3.23 -31.05
C TRP A 162 -6.08 4.63 -30.62
N TYR A 163 -7.37 4.79 -30.33
CA TYR A 163 -7.99 6.03 -29.88
C TYR A 163 -8.34 5.94 -28.41
N ILE A 164 -8.17 7.06 -27.73
CA ILE A 164 -8.51 7.26 -26.33
C ILE A 164 -9.80 8.07 -26.29
N LEU A 165 -10.82 7.53 -25.65
CA LEU A 165 -12.11 8.19 -25.47
C LEU A 165 -12.38 8.39 -23.98
N SER A 166 -13.11 9.44 -23.63
CA SER A 166 -13.47 9.79 -22.26
C SER A 166 -14.99 9.82 -22.10
N CYS A 167 -15.45 9.22 -21.01
CA CYS A 167 -16.81 9.31 -20.52
C CYS A 167 -16.97 10.46 -19.52
N ASP A 168 -18.20 10.93 -19.37
CA ASP A 168 -18.62 11.88 -18.35
C ASP A 168 -20.08 11.64 -17.95
N LYS A 169 -20.64 12.52 -17.10
CA LYS A 169 -22.01 12.43 -16.60
C LYS A 169 -23.11 12.51 -17.67
N TYR A 170 -22.78 12.91 -18.90
CA TYR A 170 -23.71 12.95 -20.03
C TYR A 170 -23.56 11.74 -20.96
N SER A 171 -22.48 10.98 -20.83
CA SER A 171 -22.27 9.73 -21.56
C SER A 171 -23.39 8.72 -21.28
N ARG A 172 -23.68 7.86 -22.25
CA ARG A 172 -24.76 6.87 -22.12
C ARG A 172 -24.49 5.75 -21.11
N GLY A 173 -23.24 5.62 -20.67
CA GLY A 173 -22.80 4.70 -19.63
C GLY A 173 -21.38 5.05 -19.17
N ASN A 174 -20.88 4.29 -18.21
CA ASN A 174 -19.49 4.40 -17.76
C ASN A 174 -18.51 3.83 -18.81
N ALA A 175 -17.21 3.98 -18.58
CA ALA A 175 -16.19 3.55 -19.52
C ALA A 175 -16.21 2.02 -19.81
N LEU A 176 -16.57 1.18 -18.84
CA LEU A 176 -16.72 -0.26 -19.02
C LEU A 176 -17.89 -0.60 -19.96
N GLU A 177 -19.05 0.02 -19.70
CA GLU A 177 -20.24 -0.16 -20.53
C GLU A 177 -20.02 0.34 -21.95
N MET A 178 -19.36 1.49 -22.12
CA MET A 178 -19.04 2.05 -23.43
C MET A 178 -18.01 1.21 -24.17
N ALA A 179 -16.97 0.72 -23.50
CA ALA A 179 -16.00 -0.18 -24.11
C ALA A 179 -16.68 -1.45 -24.65
N ASN A 180 -17.51 -2.11 -23.84
CA ASN A 180 -18.24 -3.31 -24.26
C ASN A 180 -19.19 -3.00 -25.43
N TYR A 181 -19.95 -1.90 -25.36
CA TYR A 181 -20.85 -1.51 -26.44
C TYR A 181 -20.11 -1.24 -27.76
N PHE A 182 -18.94 -0.58 -27.72
CA PHE A 182 -18.12 -0.32 -28.90
C PHE A 182 -17.54 -1.61 -29.47
N TYR A 183 -17.05 -2.53 -28.63
CA TYR A 183 -16.56 -3.82 -29.08
C TYR A 183 -17.66 -4.67 -29.72
N GLU A 184 -18.80 -4.82 -29.02
CA GLU A 184 -19.93 -5.66 -29.45
C GLU A 184 -20.63 -5.16 -30.71
N SER A 185 -20.42 -3.89 -31.09
CA SER A 185 -20.88 -3.38 -32.38
C SER A 185 -20.25 -4.08 -33.59
N GLY A 186 -19.08 -4.72 -33.41
CA GLY A 186 -18.31 -5.34 -34.48
C GLY A 186 -17.69 -4.34 -35.47
N LEU A 187 -17.79 -3.03 -35.22
CA LEU A 187 -17.24 -1.98 -36.07
C LEU A 187 -15.74 -1.80 -35.89
N PHE A 188 -15.21 -2.13 -34.71
CA PHE A 188 -13.81 -1.95 -34.33
C PHE A 188 -13.09 -3.29 -34.14
N VAL A 189 -11.75 -3.28 -34.11
CA VAL A 189 -10.94 -4.46 -33.80
C VAL A 189 -11.00 -4.79 -32.31
N SER A 190 -10.99 -3.75 -31.48
CA SER A 190 -11.01 -3.88 -30.02
C SER A 190 -11.62 -2.64 -29.41
N ALA A 191 -12.29 -2.80 -28.26
CA ALA A 191 -12.58 -1.70 -27.36
C ALA A 191 -12.47 -2.18 -25.91
N GLN A 192 -11.72 -1.45 -25.08
CA GLN A 192 -11.35 -1.90 -23.73
C GLN A 192 -11.45 -0.74 -22.73
N PRO A 193 -11.97 -0.96 -21.51
CA PRO A 193 -11.92 0.05 -20.46
C PRO A 193 -10.48 0.31 -20.01
N ASP A 194 -10.21 1.52 -19.54
CA ASP A 194 -9.00 1.82 -18.78
C ASP A 194 -9.18 1.41 -17.31
N LEU A 195 -8.63 0.24 -16.97
CA LEU A 195 -8.60 -0.30 -15.62
C LEU A 195 -7.26 0.04 -14.96
N MET A 196 -7.31 0.88 -13.93
CA MET A 196 -6.15 1.34 -13.18
C MET A 196 -5.82 0.34 -12.06
N GLU A 197 -4.60 -0.19 -12.05
CA GLU A 197 -4.05 -1.01 -10.96
C GLU A 197 -2.77 -0.34 -10.45
N ASP A 198 -2.60 -0.27 -9.13
CA ASP A 198 -1.31 0.09 -8.54
C ASP A 198 -0.35 -1.10 -8.66
N MET A 199 0.79 -0.89 -9.32
CA MET A 199 1.89 -1.84 -9.26
C MET A 199 2.59 -1.75 -7.90
N ASN A 200 1.99 -2.35 -6.87
CA ASN A 200 2.66 -2.55 -5.58
C ASN A 200 3.70 -3.66 -5.73
N ILE A 201 4.92 -3.29 -6.11
CA ILE A 201 6.09 -4.16 -6.04
C ILE A 201 6.50 -4.21 -4.57
N ASN A 202 5.83 -5.03 -3.78
CA ASN A 202 6.30 -5.34 -2.44
C ASN A 202 7.58 -6.14 -2.54
N CYS A 203 8.68 -5.61 -2.01
CA CYS A 203 9.96 -6.31 -1.97
C CYS A 203 10.02 -7.40 -0.89
N ALA A 204 8.96 -7.54 -0.09
CA ALA A 204 8.76 -8.57 0.92
C ALA A 204 7.32 -9.12 0.88
N ASN A 205 7.15 -10.41 1.13
CA ASN A 205 5.85 -11.10 1.13
C ASN A 205 5.21 -11.23 2.53
N ASP A 206 5.85 -10.65 3.56
CA ASP A 206 5.43 -10.73 4.96
C ASP A 206 4.05 -10.07 5.16
N ALA A 207 3.22 -10.70 5.99
CA ALA A 207 1.77 -10.44 6.04
C ALA A 207 1.41 -8.99 6.39
N LEU A 208 2.25 -8.33 7.20
CA LEU A 208 2.07 -6.95 7.66
C LEU A 208 3.07 -5.98 7.00
N PHE A 209 3.84 -6.39 5.99
CA PHE A 209 4.84 -5.53 5.34
C PHE A 209 4.24 -4.23 4.79
N ASN A 210 3.02 -4.31 4.24
CA ASN A 210 2.28 -3.14 3.73
C ASN A 210 1.92 -2.11 4.82
N GLN A 211 2.03 -2.47 6.09
CA GLN A 211 1.81 -1.56 7.22
C GLN A 211 3.13 -0.92 7.70
N GLN A 212 4.28 -1.43 7.26
CA GLN A 212 5.61 -0.95 7.67
C GLN A 212 6.07 0.24 6.83
N TRP A 213 5.37 1.36 6.99
CA TRP A 213 5.62 2.58 6.23
C TRP A 213 7.04 3.13 6.35
N HIS A 214 7.71 2.86 7.48
CA HIS A 214 9.08 3.27 7.73
C HIS A 214 10.08 2.55 6.80
N LEU A 215 9.72 1.36 6.31
CA LEU A 215 10.51 0.54 5.39
C LEU A 215 10.23 0.87 3.93
N ASN A 216 8.95 0.93 3.57
CA ASN A 216 8.48 1.24 2.22
C ASN A 216 7.21 2.11 2.30
N ASN A 217 7.35 3.39 1.96
CA ASN A 217 6.27 4.35 2.02
C ASN A 217 5.56 4.46 0.67
N THR A 218 4.41 3.81 0.54
CA THR A 218 3.55 3.89 -0.66
C THR A 218 2.42 4.91 -0.52
N GLY A 219 2.43 5.71 0.56
CA GLY A 219 1.36 6.65 0.89
C GLY A 219 0.34 6.11 1.90
N GLN A 220 0.56 4.93 2.46
CA GLN A 220 -0.32 4.38 3.50
C GLN A 220 -0.47 5.34 4.69
N ALA A 221 -1.67 5.34 5.29
CA ALA A 221 -2.03 6.17 6.44
C ALA A 221 -1.80 7.69 6.24
N GLY A 222 -1.81 8.17 4.99
CA GLY A 222 -1.57 9.58 4.67
C GLY A 222 -0.09 9.99 4.66
N GLY A 223 0.83 9.03 4.64
CA GLY A 223 2.26 9.28 4.49
C GLY A 223 2.63 9.86 3.13
N THR A 224 3.80 10.50 3.04
CA THR A 224 4.37 10.93 1.76
C THR A 224 5.11 9.77 1.09
N VAL A 225 4.70 9.40 -0.12
CA VAL A 225 5.36 8.34 -0.91
C VAL A 225 6.88 8.56 -1.00
N GLY A 226 7.65 7.52 -0.71
CA GLY A 226 9.12 7.53 -0.76
C GLY A 226 9.82 8.22 0.42
N ASN A 227 9.08 8.77 1.40
CA ASN A 227 9.64 9.18 2.68
C ASN A 227 9.73 7.97 3.63
N ASP A 228 10.72 7.13 3.36
CA ASP A 228 11.09 5.91 4.08
C ASP A 228 12.62 5.74 4.06
N ILE A 229 13.13 4.66 4.67
CA ILE A 229 14.55 4.34 4.66
C ILE A 229 15.03 3.66 3.36
N ARG A 230 14.15 3.52 2.36
CA ARG A 230 14.39 2.83 1.08
C ARG A 230 14.89 1.40 1.25
N ILE A 231 14.20 0.61 2.08
CA ILE A 231 14.70 -0.73 2.44
C ILE A 231 14.78 -1.67 1.24
N CYS A 232 13.83 -1.58 0.31
CA CYS A 232 13.79 -2.46 -0.86
C CYS A 232 15.07 -2.36 -1.69
N GLN A 233 15.54 -1.12 -1.92
CA GLN A 233 16.78 -0.85 -2.64
C GLN A 233 18.01 -1.22 -1.80
N ALA A 234 17.93 -1.14 -0.47
CA ALA A 234 19.02 -1.58 0.41
C ALA A 234 19.18 -3.11 0.39
N TRP A 235 18.09 -3.87 0.34
CA TRP A 235 18.12 -5.33 0.25
C TRP A 235 18.66 -5.86 -1.07
N ASP A 236 18.57 -5.09 -2.16
CA ASP A 236 19.29 -5.39 -3.41
C ASP A 236 20.82 -5.39 -3.22
N ILE A 237 21.32 -4.71 -2.19
CA ILE A 237 22.75 -4.68 -1.82
C ILE A 237 23.05 -5.71 -0.73
N THR A 238 22.31 -5.71 0.37
CA THR A 238 22.48 -6.65 1.49
C THR A 238 21.28 -6.65 2.43
N THR A 239 21.00 -7.81 3.02
CA THR A 239 20.01 -8.03 4.09
C THR A 239 20.68 -8.25 5.46
N GLY A 240 21.97 -7.88 5.57
CA GLY A 240 22.82 -8.25 6.71
C GLY A 240 23.48 -9.61 6.51
N CYS A 241 24.24 -10.06 7.51
CA CYS A 241 24.90 -11.36 7.48
C CYS A 241 25.10 -11.92 8.89
N ALA A 242 25.16 -13.25 9.01
CA ALA A 242 25.12 -13.95 10.30
C ALA A 242 26.38 -13.72 11.16
N ASN A 243 27.43 -13.18 10.55
CA ASN A 243 28.67 -12.76 11.20
C ASN A 243 28.60 -11.35 11.80
N VAL A 244 27.45 -10.65 11.69
CA VAL A 244 27.16 -9.43 12.43
C VAL A 244 26.19 -9.77 13.56
N THR A 245 26.55 -9.42 14.80
CA THR A 245 25.67 -9.60 15.96
C THR A 245 25.17 -8.26 16.49
N VAL A 246 23.85 -8.11 16.60
CA VAL A 246 23.18 -6.96 17.19
C VAL A 246 22.65 -7.34 18.56
N ALA A 247 23.22 -6.77 19.62
CA ALA A 247 22.71 -6.90 20.96
C ALA A 247 21.54 -5.94 21.19
N VAL A 248 20.44 -6.47 21.71
CA VAL A 248 19.25 -5.71 22.08
C VAL A 248 19.20 -5.68 23.61
N LEU A 249 19.64 -4.55 24.19
CA LEU A 249 19.56 -4.30 25.64
C LEU A 249 18.20 -3.66 25.95
N ASP A 250 17.23 -4.50 26.27
CA ASP A 250 15.83 -4.11 26.43
C ASP A 250 15.10 -5.12 27.36
N ASN A 251 13.78 -5.24 27.30
CA ASN A 251 12.99 -6.17 28.10
C ASN A 251 13.14 -7.66 27.73
N GLY A 252 14.15 -8.02 26.94
CA GLY A 252 14.37 -9.39 26.47
C GLY A 252 13.54 -9.76 25.24
N LEU A 253 13.90 -10.89 24.63
CA LEU A 253 13.31 -11.40 23.40
C LEU A 253 12.62 -12.75 23.67
N GLU A 254 11.57 -13.04 22.92
CA GLU A 254 10.94 -14.36 22.92
C GLU A 254 11.70 -15.29 21.96
N PHE A 255 12.46 -16.23 22.53
CA PHE A 255 13.38 -17.10 21.77
C PHE A 255 12.69 -18.03 20.77
N ASN A 256 11.41 -18.32 21.00
CA ASN A 256 10.61 -19.20 20.15
C ASN A 256 9.56 -18.44 19.33
N HIS A 257 9.71 -17.11 19.19
CA HIS A 257 8.80 -16.32 18.38
C HIS A 257 8.89 -16.78 16.91
N PRO A 258 7.77 -17.08 16.23
CA PRO A 258 7.78 -17.69 14.90
C PRO A 258 8.41 -16.81 13.82
N ASP A 259 8.52 -15.51 14.08
CA ASP A 259 9.12 -14.52 13.17
C ASP A 259 10.64 -14.33 13.36
N PHE A 260 11.25 -15.03 14.33
CA PHE A 260 12.69 -15.00 14.57
C PHE A 260 13.31 -16.38 14.35
N ASN A 261 14.34 -16.45 13.50
CA ASN A 261 15.15 -17.66 13.27
C ASN A 261 16.65 -17.44 13.55
N ASN A 262 17.02 -16.25 14.02
CA ASN A 262 18.36 -15.69 14.07
C ASN A 262 18.74 -15.20 15.48
N ILE A 263 18.03 -15.63 16.52
CA ILE A 263 18.38 -15.29 17.89
C ILE A 263 19.65 -16.03 18.28
N SER A 264 20.64 -15.27 18.77
CA SER A 264 21.89 -15.81 19.26
C SER A 264 21.67 -16.65 20.52
N PRO A 265 22.32 -17.83 20.65
CA PRO A 265 22.29 -18.59 21.90
C PRO A 265 23.02 -17.86 23.04
N ILE A 266 23.93 -16.93 22.71
CA ILE A 266 24.57 -16.05 23.68
C ILE A 266 23.56 -14.97 24.08
N SER A 267 23.21 -14.94 25.36
CA SER A 267 22.25 -13.99 25.92
C SER A 267 22.55 -13.75 27.39
N PHE A 268 21.99 -12.68 27.96
CA PHE A 268 22.26 -12.28 29.33
C PHE A 268 21.08 -11.60 29.99
N ASP A 269 20.81 -11.95 31.23
CA ASP A 269 19.86 -11.25 32.08
C ASP A 269 20.59 -10.36 33.10
N THR A 270 20.48 -9.06 32.90
CA THR A 270 21.17 -8.06 33.73
C THR A 270 20.67 -7.98 35.17
N GLU A 271 19.46 -8.49 35.45
CA GLU A 271 18.88 -8.46 36.80
C GLU A 271 19.36 -9.65 37.66
N THR A 272 19.68 -10.79 37.05
CA THR A 272 20.18 -11.98 37.76
C THR A 272 21.67 -12.21 37.55
N GLY A 273 22.27 -11.58 36.53
CA GLY A 273 23.66 -11.76 36.16
C GLY A 273 23.95 -13.11 35.48
N THR A 274 22.94 -13.78 34.94
CA THR A 274 23.06 -15.12 34.35
C THR A 274 22.46 -15.20 32.94
N ALA A 275 22.70 -16.33 32.27
CA ALA A 275 22.08 -16.70 31.01
C ALA A 275 21.12 -17.89 31.22
N PRO A 276 20.10 -18.09 30.36
CA PRO A 276 19.73 -17.22 29.24
C PRO A 276 19.05 -15.93 29.71
N SER A 277 18.97 -14.94 28.82
CA SER A 277 18.09 -13.78 29.03
C SER A 277 16.62 -14.22 29.16
N VAL A 278 15.78 -13.41 29.81
CA VAL A 278 14.35 -13.69 29.98
C VAL A 278 13.48 -12.52 29.49
N VAL A 279 12.24 -12.80 29.11
CA VAL A 279 11.26 -11.76 28.75
C VAL A 279 10.74 -11.11 30.05
N ARG A 280 10.94 -9.80 30.17
CA ARG A 280 10.56 -8.98 31.34
C ARG A 280 9.48 -7.93 31.03
N GLY A 281 9.07 -7.81 29.77
CA GLY A 281 8.14 -6.80 29.28
C GLY A 281 7.86 -6.98 27.79
N ASP A 282 7.03 -6.11 27.22
CA ASP A 282 6.52 -6.17 25.85
C ASP A 282 7.33 -5.33 24.84
N HIS A 283 8.33 -4.57 25.29
CA HIS A 283 9.06 -3.62 24.46
C HIS A 283 10.21 -4.24 23.64
N GLY A 284 10.94 -5.23 24.19
CA GLY A 284 12.14 -5.77 23.54
C GLY A 284 11.88 -6.56 22.25
N VAL A 285 10.77 -7.29 22.20
CA VAL A 285 10.36 -8.07 21.03
C VAL A 285 10.08 -7.20 19.79
N PRO A 286 9.24 -6.15 19.84
CA PRO A 286 9.02 -5.30 18.67
C PRO A 286 10.27 -4.52 18.26
N VAL A 287 11.14 -4.12 19.21
CA VAL A 287 12.45 -3.52 18.89
C VAL A 287 13.31 -4.49 18.07
N ALA A 288 13.42 -5.75 18.51
CA ALA A 288 14.12 -6.78 17.77
C ALA A 288 13.46 -7.11 16.42
N GLY A 289 12.13 -7.00 16.35
CA GLY A 289 11.34 -7.19 15.13
C GLY A 289 11.74 -6.21 14.03
N VAL A 290 11.83 -4.92 14.35
CA VAL A 290 12.30 -3.89 13.41
C VAL A 290 13.74 -4.16 12.97
N ILE A 291 14.61 -4.64 13.85
CA ILE A 291 16.01 -4.91 13.52
C ILE A 291 16.13 -6.12 12.57
N GLY A 292 15.51 -7.25 12.91
CA GLY A 292 15.87 -8.52 12.31
C GLY A 292 14.78 -9.60 12.36
N ALA A 293 13.49 -9.23 12.34
CA ALA A 293 12.45 -10.20 11.97
C ALA A 293 12.75 -10.83 10.61
N THR A 294 12.38 -12.10 10.46
CA THR A 294 12.62 -12.86 9.24
C THR A 294 11.85 -12.24 8.09
N VAL A 295 12.49 -12.09 6.93
CA VAL A 295 11.84 -11.55 5.73
C VAL A 295 11.45 -12.69 4.80
N ASN A 296 10.31 -12.54 4.13
CA ASN A 296 9.74 -13.47 3.17
C ASN A 296 9.26 -14.80 3.74
N ASN A 297 8.80 -14.83 4.99
CA ASN A 297 8.26 -16.04 5.63
C ASN A 297 6.71 -16.12 5.60
N ASN A 298 6.04 -15.14 5.00
CA ASN A 298 4.57 -14.96 4.98
C ASN A 298 3.92 -14.76 6.36
N LEU A 299 4.71 -14.46 7.40
CA LEU A 299 4.26 -14.14 8.75
C LEU A 299 4.47 -12.66 9.02
N GLY A 300 3.93 -12.20 10.16
CA GLY A 300 4.32 -10.96 10.84
C GLY A 300 4.86 -9.82 9.97
N VAL A 301 6.07 -9.39 10.31
CA VAL A 301 6.73 -8.18 9.80
C VAL A 301 8.09 -8.52 9.19
N ALA A 302 8.61 -7.63 8.37
CA ALA A 302 9.98 -7.69 7.86
C ALA A 302 10.94 -6.90 8.75
N GLY A 303 12.09 -7.48 9.11
CA GLY A 303 13.19 -6.76 9.79
C GLY A 303 14.12 -6.06 8.79
N VAL A 304 14.77 -4.97 9.20
CA VAL A 304 15.72 -4.21 8.37
C VAL A 304 16.90 -5.08 7.91
N ALA A 305 17.43 -5.92 8.79
CA ALA A 305 18.59 -6.77 8.53
C ALA A 305 18.33 -8.21 9.00
N PRO A 306 17.46 -8.98 8.31
CA PRO A 306 17.00 -10.31 8.77
C PRO A 306 18.12 -11.33 8.95
N ASN A 307 19.26 -11.15 8.28
CA ASN A 307 20.35 -12.11 8.30
C ASN A 307 21.39 -11.86 9.41
N VAL A 308 21.23 -10.85 10.26
CA VAL A 308 22.10 -10.65 11.45
C VAL A 308 21.71 -11.59 12.59
N GLN A 309 22.60 -11.77 13.56
CA GLN A 309 22.28 -12.47 14.80
C GLN A 309 21.74 -11.50 15.85
N LEU A 310 20.63 -11.83 16.51
CA LEU A 310 20.04 -11.03 17.59
C LEU A 310 20.49 -11.54 18.96
N MET A 311 21.34 -10.80 19.66
CA MET A 311 21.79 -11.13 21.03
C MET A 311 20.84 -10.48 22.05
N SER A 312 20.08 -11.29 22.78
CA SER A 312 19.14 -10.79 23.78
C SER A 312 19.86 -10.44 25.09
N ILE A 313 19.76 -9.17 25.52
CA ILE A 313 20.23 -8.71 26.82
C ILE A 313 19.03 -8.15 27.61
N SER A 314 18.49 -8.93 28.54
CA SER A 314 17.27 -8.55 29.26
C SER A 314 17.56 -7.63 30.45
N ASN A 315 16.77 -6.57 30.57
CA ASN A 315 16.70 -5.64 31.70
C ASN A 315 15.23 -5.29 31.95
N SER A 316 14.83 -5.05 33.20
CA SER A 316 13.46 -4.63 33.51
C SER A 316 13.12 -3.24 32.97
N LEU A 317 14.14 -2.41 32.70
CA LEU A 317 14.04 -0.97 32.42
C LEU A 317 13.32 -0.16 33.52
N ALA A 318 12.98 -0.80 34.64
CA ALA A 318 12.29 -0.18 35.76
C ALA A 318 13.25 0.63 36.65
N ALA A 319 12.67 1.55 37.42
CA ALA A 319 13.38 2.28 38.46
C ALA A 319 13.61 1.35 39.67
N MET A 320 14.78 0.72 39.72
CA MET A 320 15.18 -0.22 40.77
C MET A 320 16.56 0.13 41.32
N PRO A 321 16.89 -0.25 42.58
CA PRO A 321 18.25 -0.17 43.09
C PRO A 321 19.24 -0.83 42.13
N ALA A 322 20.41 -0.21 41.94
CA ALA A 322 21.47 -0.68 41.03
C ALA A 322 21.10 -0.77 39.53
N SER A 323 19.93 -0.29 39.08
CA SER A 323 19.51 -0.35 37.67
C SER A 323 20.54 0.17 36.66
N ARG A 324 21.32 1.20 37.00
CA ARG A 324 22.40 1.73 36.12
C ARG A 324 23.63 0.83 36.07
N GLN A 325 23.98 0.19 37.17
CA GLN A 325 25.02 -0.83 37.19
C GLN A 325 24.60 -2.03 36.35
N ASN A 326 23.35 -2.49 36.46
CA ASN A 326 22.82 -3.60 35.67
C ASN A 326 22.85 -3.30 34.17
N ARG A 327 22.47 -2.08 33.75
CA ARG A 327 22.56 -1.65 32.34
C ARG A 327 24.01 -1.53 31.86
N ALA A 328 24.92 -0.97 32.67
CA ALA A 328 26.35 -0.94 32.36
C ALA A 328 26.94 -2.35 32.21
N ALA A 329 26.51 -3.30 33.06
CA ALA A 329 26.89 -4.70 32.95
C ALA A 329 26.36 -5.33 31.65
N GLY A 330 25.13 -5.01 31.24
CA GLY A 330 24.55 -5.45 29.97
C GLY A 330 25.34 -4.96 28.75
N ILE A 331 25.71 -3.67 28.71
CA ILE A 331 26.57 -3.12 27.66
C ILE A 331 27.91 -3.85 27.63
N ASN A 332 28.54 -4.03 28.80
CA ASN A 332 29.84 -4.71 28.88
C ASN A 332 29.77 -6.17 28.46
N PHE A 333 28.73 -6.90 28.89
CA PHE A 333 28.52 -8.28 28.46
C PHE A 333 28.40 -8.35 26.94
N ALA A 334 27.59 -7.47 26.33
CA ALA A 334 27.34 -7.52 24.89
C ALA A 334 28.63 -7.43 24.06
N TRP A 335 29.44 -6.37 24.27
CA TRP A 335 30.66 -6.19 23.46
C TRP A 335 31.73 -7.25 23.77
N GLN A 336 31.82 -7.72 25.02
CA GLN A 336 32.77 -8.78 25.40
C GLN A 336 32.40 -10.14 24.82
N ASN A 337 31.12 -10.35 24.50
CA ASN A 337 30.61 -11.59 23.94
C ASN A 337 30.29 -11.49 22.43
N GLY A 338 30.93 -10.54 21.74
CA GLY A 338 30.95 -10.50 20.27
C GLY A 338 29.83 -9.69 19.63
N ALA A 339 29.12 -8.83 20.37
CA ALA A 339 28.21 -7.87 19.75
C ALA A 339 28.98 -6.82 18.93
N ASP A 340 28.63 -6.70 17.65
CA ASP A 340 29.14 -5.66 16.76
C ASP A 340 28.41 -4.33 16.94
N ILE A 341 27.13 -4.42 17.30
CA ILE A 341 26.20 -3.31 17.50
C ILE A 341 25.42 -3.57 18.80
N ILE A 342 25.20 -2.53 19.61
CA ILE A 342 24.36 -2.56 20.80
C ILE A 342 23.25 -1.53 20.61
N ASN A 343 22.01 -2.01 20.52
CA ASN A 343 20.81 -1.19 20.47
C ASN A 343 20.26 -0.96 21.88
N ASN A 344 20.03 0.31 22.21
CA ASN A 344 19.49 0.76 23.49
C ASN A 344 18.25 1.63 23.25
N SER A 345 17.07 1.01 23.19
CA SER A 345 15.79 1.70 23.04
C SER A 345 15.25 2.21 24.39
N TRP A 346 16.14 2.75 25.21
CA TRP A 346 15.85 3.32 26.51
C TRP A 346 16.71 4.56 26.73
N SER A 347 16.28 5.44 27.62
CA SER A 347 16.97 6.68 27.92
C SER A 347 17.23 6.86 29.42
N SER A 348 17.90 7.96 29.76
CA SER A 348 18.10 8.41 31.12
C SER A 348 17.98 9.92 31.17
N SER A 349 17.21 10.45 32.12
CA SER A 349 17.19 11.89 32.40
C SER A 349 18.40 12.36 33.23
N VAL A 350 19.25 11.43 33.66
CA VAL A 350 20.42 11.70 34.49
C VAL A 350 21.65 11.05 33.85
N SER A 351 22.75 11.80 33.76
CA SER A 351 24.05 11.30 33.32
C SER A 351 24.70 10.43 34.41
N TYR A 352 25.22 9.28 34.01
CA TYR A 352 25.89 8.35 34.92
C TYR A 352 27.22 7.91 34.33
N GLN A 353 28.32 8.26 35.01
CA GLN A 353 29.67 7.90 34.57
C GLN A 353 29.84 6.38 34.37
N ILE A 354 29.16 5.55 35.14
CA ILE A 354 29.22 4.08 34.97
C ILE A 354 28.67 3.60 33.61
N ILE A 355 27.70 4.33 33.05
CA ILE A 355 27.18 4.05 31.70
C ILE A 355 28.16 4.59 30.66
N ASP A 356 28.67 5.81 30.86
CA ASP A 356 29.65 6.43 29.98
C ASP A 356 30.91 5.54 29.84
N ASP A 357 31.44 5.04 30.96
CA ASP A 357 32.60 4.13 30.98
C ASP A 357 32.29 2.81 30.25
N ALA A 358 31.07 2.27 30.38
CA ALA A 358 30.66 1.07 29.66
C ALA A 358 30.56 1.30 28.15
N ILE A 359 30.03 2.46 27.72
CA ILE A 359 30.00 2.88 26.32
C ILE A 359 31.42 3.05 25.79
N ILE A 360 32.27 3.81 26.51
CA ILE A 360 33.68 4.04 26.14
C ILE A 360 34.42 2.71 25.99
N ASN A 361 34.22 1.76 26.91
CA ASN A 361 34.83 0.44 26.81
C ASN A 361 34.35 -0.31 25.58
N ALA A 362 33.04 -0.31 25.29
CA ALA A 362 32.48 -0.94 24.10
C ALA A 362 33.07 -0.33 22.82
N THR A 363 33.12 1.00 22.73
CA THR A 363 33.61 1.72 21.54
C THR A 363 35.13 1.66 21.38
N ASN A 364 35.90 1.43 22.44
CA ASN A 364 37.36 1.33 22.36
C ASN A 364 37.85 -0.10 22.17
N PHE A 365 37.21 -1.08 22.82
CA PHE A 365 37.75 -2.45 22.92
C PHE A 365 36.91 -3.48 22.17
N GLY A 366 35.64 -3.17 21.89
CA GLY A 366 34.77 -4.02 21.08
C GLY A 366 35.35 -4.34 19.71
N ARG A 367 34.93 -5.48 19.13
CA ARG A 367 35.37 -5.93 17.80
C ARG A 367 36.90 -5.94 17.62
N ASN A 368 37.61 -6.47 18.62
CA ASN A 368 39.08 -6.53 18.66
C ASN A 368 39.75 -5.14 18.54
N GLY A 369 39.24 -4.16 19.29
CA GLY A 369 39.77 -2.79 19.29
C GLY A 369 39.32 -1.91 18.12
N ARG A 370 38.37 -2.37 17.30
CA ARG A 370 37.74 -1.55 16.25
C ARG A 370 36.53 -0.76 16.75
N GLY A 371 36.08 -1.07 17.95
CA GLY A 371 34.90 -0.50 18.58
C GLY A 371 33.62 -1.21 18.20
N THR A 372 32.79 -1.46 19.20
CA THR A 372 31.38 -1.84 19.03
C THR A 372 30.56 -0.57 18.83
N LEU A 373 29.62 -0.58 17.88
CA LEU A 373 28.69 0.53 17.66
C LEU A 373 27.66 0.52 18.78
N VAL A 374 27.46 1.66 19.46
CA VAL A 374 26.47 1.78 20.53
C VAL A 374 25.44 2.82 20.12
N ILE A 375 24.19 2.37 19.93
CA ILE A 375 23.09 3.18 19.40
C ILE A 375 22.06 3.40 20.51
N PHE A 376 21.61 4.65 20.65
CA PHE A 376 20.62 5.06 21.65
C PHE A 376 19.45 5.81 20.98
N ALA A 377 18.24 5.60 21.51
CA ALA A 377 17.10 6.45 21.19
C ALA A 377 17.28 7.85 21.79
N SER A 378 16.75 8.88 21.12
CA SER A 378 16.88 10.29 21.52
C SER A 378 16.06 10.69 22.75
N GLY A 379 15.13 9.85 23.19
CA GLY A 379 14.10 10.20 24.18
C GLY A 379 12.74 10.52 23.55
N ASN A 380 11.70 10.51 24.38
CA ASN A 380 10.29 10.65 23.99
C ASN A 380 9.66 11.96 24.53
N GLU A 381 10.49 12.86 25.06
CA GLU A 381 10.06 14.06 25.79
C GLU A 381 9.86 15.29 24.88
N ASN A 382 10.13 15.16 23.57
CA ASN A 382 10.09 16.26 22.60
C ASN A 382 10.99 17.46 23.00
N THR A 383 12.15 17.16 23.60
CA THR A 383 13.19 18.14 23.96
C THR A 383 14.40 18.02 23.04
N GLY A 384 15.26 19.04 23.02
CA GLY A 384 16.53 18.96 22.29
C GLY A 384 17.44 17.86 22.85
N LEU A 385 18.33 17.32 22.00
CA LEU A 385 19.37 16.39 22.43
C LEU A 385 20.31 17.11 23.40
N SER A 386 20.43 16.58 24.62
CA SER A 386 21.29 17.11 25.69
C SER A 386 22.61 16.35 25.78
#